data_AF-A0A1M6TBK2-F1
#
_entry.id   AF-A0A1M6TBK2-F1
#
_cell.length_a   1.000
_cell.length_b   1.000
_cell.length_c   1.000
_cell.angle_alpha   90.00
_cell.angle_beta   90.00
_cell.angle_gamma   90.00
#
_symmetry.space_group_name_H-M   'P 1'
#
loop_
_entity.id
_entity.type
_entity.pdbx_description
1 polymer ?
#
loop_
_entity_poly.entity_id
_entity_poly.type
_entity_poly.pdbx_seq_one_letter_code
_entity_poly.pdbx_strand_id
1 'polypeptide(L)'
;MDWNSDEFKQYLYDAITGNLAQTEKVASAQEVIKNEFASGALCNRLYQEVYQSNQNLCERLGTDEDKDVELIISNLFQIAEHLSKRMYDYGAAFSNVLKK
;
A
#
# COMPACT_ATOMS: atom_id res chain seq x y z
N MET A 1 2.69 22.41 2.47
CA MET A 1 2.47 21.18 1.68
C MET A 1 1.02 21.18 1.28
N ASP A 2 0.70 20.97 0.01
CA ASP A 2 -0.70 20.78 -0.42
C ASP A 2 -1.12 19.34 -0.09
N TRP A 3 -1.93 19.19 0.94
CA TRP A 3 -2.38 17.90 1.45
C TRP A 3 -3.40 17.21 0.54
N ASN A 4 -3.96 17.90 -0.45
CA ASN A 4 -4.88 17.31 -1.43
C ASN A 4 -4.20 16.92 -2.75
N SER A 5 -2.90 17.22 -2.89
CA SER A 5 -2.13 16.90 -4.09
C SER A 5 -1.97 15.40 -4.30
N ASP A 6 -1.90 14.97 -5.56
CA ASP A 6 -1.63 13.56 -5.89
C ASP A 6 -0.23 13.14 -5.45
N GLU A 7 0.73 14.06 -5.45
CA GLU A 7 2.08 13.86 -4.94
C GLU A 7 2.08 13.55 -3.44
N PHE A 8 1.27 14.26 -2.65
CA PHE A 8 1.15 13.97 -1.22
C PHE A 8 0.48 12.61 -0.96
N LYS A 9 -0.57 12.28 -1.71
CA LYS A 9 -1.26 10.99 -1.59
C LYS A 9 -0.37 9.82 -1.99
N GLN A 10 0.45 9.99 -3.03
CA GLN A 10 1.49 9.02 -3.39
C GLN A 10 2.49 8.86 -2.25
N TYR A 11 3.02 9.95 -1.73
CA TYR A 11 3.93 9.94 -0.59
C TYR A 11 3.35 9.19 0.62
N LEU A 12 2.07 9.42 0.96
CA LEU A 12 1.40 8.75 2.06
C LEU A 12 1.28 7.24 1.81
N TYR A 13 0.89 6.85 0.59
CA TYR A 13 0.80 5.44 0.20
C TYR A 13 2.18 4.76 0.29
N ASP A 14 3.23 5.40 -0.22
CA ASP A 14 4.60 4.89 -0.18
C ASP A 14 5.10 4.77 1.28
N ALA A 15 4.73 5.70 2.16
CA ALA A 15 5.07 5.67 3.58
C ALA A 15 4.45 4.47 4.29
N ILE A 16 3.16 4.25 4.06
CA ILE A 16 2.38 3.17 4.67
C ILE A 16 2.82 1.80 4.16
N THR A 17 3.21 1.72 2.89
CA THR A 17 3.69 0.47 2.25
C THR A 17 5.17 0.18 2.50
N GLY A 18 5.91 1.14 3.08
CA GLY A 18 7.34 1.00 3.33
C GLY A 18 8.21 1.17 2.09
N ASN A 19 7.66 1.70 0.99
CA ASN A 19 8.36 1.97 -0.27
C ASN A 19 9.08 3.32 -0.31
N LEU A 20 8.92 4.16 0.72
CA LEU A 20 9.72 5.37 0.84
C LEU A 20 11.19 5.01 1.10
N ALA A 21 12.07 5.35 0.15
CA ALA A 21 13.46 5.57 0.48
C ALA A 21 13.53 6.62 1.60
N GLN A 22 14.35 6.37 2.64
CA GLN A 22 14.58 7.31 3.73
C GLN A 22 15.01 8.67 3.15
N THR A 23 14.08 9.63 3.07
CA THR A 23 14.35 10.99 2.60
C THR A 23 14.04 11.98 3.72
N GLU A 24 14.87 13.02 3.85
CA GLU A 24 14.82 13.98 4.95
C GLU A 24 13.50 14.79 5.03
N LYS A 25 12.72 14.85 3.94
CA LYS A 25 11.39 15.48 3.89
C LYS A 25 10.33 14.78 4.74
N VAL A 26 10.57 13.52 5.13
CA VAL A 26 9.63 12.64 5.83
C VAL A 26 9.63 12.91 7.34
N ALA A 27 10.72 13.47 7.87
CA ALA A 27 11.01 13.54 9.31
C ALA A 27 10.06 14.42 10.14
N SER A 28 9.37 15.41 9.54
CA SER A 28 8.44 16.29 10.26
C SER A 28 6.98 15.78 10.30
N ALA A 29 6.64 14.76 9.50
CA ALA A 29 5.31 14.12 9.48
C ALA A 29 5.32 12.69 10.06
N GLN A 30 6.48 12.23 10.53
CA GLN A 30 6.79 10.82 10.81
C GLN A 30 6.28 10.29 12.16
N GLU A 31 5.79 11.13 13.07
CA GLU A 31 5.26 10.63 14.35
C GLU A 31 3.91 9.91 14.23
N VAL A 32 3.20 10.07 13.11
CA VAL A 32 1.81 9.55 12.97
C VAL A 32 1.70 8.40 11.95
N ILE A 33 2.45 8.46 10.85
CA ILE A 33 2.29 7.50 9.74
C ILE A 33 3.18 6.28 10.00
N LYS A 34 2.55 5.12 10.17
CA LYS A 34 3.23 3.85 10.41
C LYS A 34 3.40 3.08 9.09
N ASN A 35 4.53 2.40 8.96
CA ASN A 35 4.72 1.40 7.92
C ASN A 35 3.91 0.13 8.30
N GLU A 36 2.82 -0.13 7.59
CA GLU A 36 1.91 -1.26 7.84
C GLU A 36 2.49 -2.60 7.32
N PHE A 37 3.56 -2.54 6.53
CA PHE A 37 4.32 -3.69 6.04
C PHE A 37 5.60 -3.95 6.84
N ALA A 38 5.81 -3.24 7.95
CA ALA A 38 6.90 -3.54 8.89
C ALA A 38 6.87 -5.01 9.33
N SER A 39 8.04 -5.58 9.64
CA SER A 39 8.17 -6.99 10.00
C SER A 39 7.22 -7.37 11.14
N GLY A 40 6.43 -8.43 10.90
CA GLY A 40 5.44 -8.92 11.87
C GLY A 40 4.15 -8.11 11.94
N ALA A 41 3.96 -7.05 11.15
CA ALA A 41 2.67 -6.35 11.02
C ALA A 41 1.66 -7.18 10.21
N LEU A 42 0.39 -6.77 10.22
CA LEU A 42 -0.68 -7.52 9.54
C LEU A 42 -0.43 -7.64 8.03
N CYS A 43 -0.15 -6.54 7.34
CA CYS A 43 0.08 -6.57 5.89
C CYS A 43 1.33 -7.38 5.53
N ASN A 44 2.37 -7.32 6.37
CA ASN A 44 3.55 -8.17 6.21
C ASN A 44 3.19 -9.66 6.26
N ARG A 45 2.43 -10.10 7.29
CA ARG A 45 2.04 -11.52 7.42
C ARG A 45 1.16 -11.99 6.25
N LEU A 46 0.14 -11.21 5.89
CA LEU A 46 -0.74 -11.54 4.77
C LEU A 46 0.01 -11.60 3.45
N TYR A 47 0.97 -10.69 3.23
CA TYR A 47 1.83 -10.74 2.04
C TYR A 47 2.68 -12.02 2.00
N GLN A 48 3.26 -12.44 3.14
CA GLN A 48 4.00 -13.70 3.22
C GLN A 48 3.11 -14.91 2.90
N GLU A 49 1.86 -14.93 3.35
CA GLU A 49 0.90 -15.99 3.04
C GLU A 49 0.54 -16.02 1.54
N VAL A 50 0.35 -14.86 0.91
CA VAL A 50 0.14 -14.74 -0.55
C VAL A 50 1.37 -15.26 -1.29
N TYR A 51 2.57 -14.81 -0.90
CA TYR A 51 3.82 -15.24 -1.51
C TYR A 51 4.01 -16.76 -1.41
N GLN A 52 3.84 -17.34 -0.22
CA GLN A 52 3.98 -18.79 -0.02
C GLN A 52 2.93 -19.56 -0.81
N SER A 53 1.71 -19.05 -0.91
CA SER A 53 0.64 -19.69 -1.70
C SER A 53 0.96 -19.68 -3.19
N ASN A 54 1.56 -18.59 -3.70
CA ASN A 54 2.04 -18.50 -5.08
C ASN A 54 3.15 -19.53 -5.33
N GLN A 55 4.16 -19.61 -4.45
CA GLN A 55 5.24 -20.59 -4.55
C GLN A 55 4.71 -22.03 -4.58
N ASN A 56 3.81 -22.40 -3.67
CA ASN A 56 3.20 -23.72 -3.65
C ASN A 56 2.39 -24.02 -4.93
N LEU A 57 1.81 -23.00 -5.57
CA LEU A 57 1.08 -23.16 -6.83
C LEU A 57 2.05 -23.38 -7.99
N CYS A 58 3.09 -22.55 -8.11
CA CYS A 58 4.19 -22.71 -9.05
C CYS A 58 4.79 -24.13 -9.00
N GLU A 59 5.11 -24.63 -7.81
CA GLU A 59 5.62 -25.99 -7.60
C GLU A 59 4.67 -27.08 -8.13
N ARG A 60 3.36 -26.96 -7.85
CA ARG A 60 2.35 -27.93 -8.35
C ARG A 60 2.18 -27.88 -9.86
N LEU A 61 2.36 -26.70 -10.46
CA LEU A 61 2.28 -26.50 -11.91
C LEU A 61 3.60 -26.83 -12.64
N GLY A 62 4.69 -27.02 -11.90
CA GLY A 62 6.02 -27.24 -12.48
C GLY A 62 6.55 -26.03 -13.25
N THR A 63 6.17 -24.83 -12.83
CA THR A 63 6.64 -23.54 -13.37
C THR A 63 7.29 -22.73 -12.26
N ASP A 64 8.23 -21.84 -12.60
CA ASP A 64 8.82 -20.92 -11.63
C ASP A 64 7.87 -19.74 -11.33
N GLU A 65 7.09 -19.32 -12.33
CA GLU A 65 6.16 -18.19 -12.26
C GLU A 65 4.90 -18.49 -13.08
N ASP A 66 3.73 -18.13 -12.55
CA ASP A 66 2.45 -18.21 -13.26
C ASP A 66 1.96 -16.81 -13.62
N LYS A 67 1.81 -16.55 -14.93
CA LYS A 67 1.49 -15.22 -15.44
C LYS A 67 0.12 -14.71 -15.01
N ASP A 68 -0.85 -15.60 -14.87
CA ASP A 68 -2.21 -15.20 -14.50
C ASP A 68 -2.26 -14.87 -13.00
N VAL A 69 -1.54 -15.61 -12.17
CA VAL A 69 -1.40 -15.32 -10.73
C VAL A 69 -0.70 -13.98 -10.51
N GLU A 70 0.41 -13.73 -11.19
CA GLU A 70 1.12 -12.43 -11.10
C GLU A 70 0.26 -11.26 -11.57
N LEU A 71 -0.52 -11.48 -12.65
CA LEU A 71 -1.48 -10.49 -13.13
C LEU A 71 -2.57 -10.20 -12.08
N ILE A 72 -3.11 -11.23 -11.42
CA ILE A 72 -4.09 -11.08 -10.34
C ILE A 72 -3.48 -10.28 -9.17
N ILE A 73 -2.30 -10.66 -8.69
CA ILE A 73 -1.61 -10.01 -7.58
C ILE A 73 -1.35 -8.53 -7.91
N SER A 74 -0.79 -8.25 -9.09
CA SER A 74 -0.51 -6.89 -9.55
C SER A 74 -1.78 -6.04 -9.66
N ASN A 75 -2.85 -6.57 -10.24
CA ASN A 75 -4.12 -5.85 -10.36
C ASN A 75 -4.74 -5.57 -9.00
N LEU A 76 -4.67 -6.50 -8.05
CA LEU A 76 -5.18 -6.30 -6.70
C LEU A 76 -4.39 -5.21 -5.95
N PHE A 77 -3.06 -5.13 -6.12
CA PHE A 77 -2.28 -4.04 -5.57
C PHE A 77 -2.64 -2.68 -6.17
N GLN A 78 -2.82 -2.60 -7.50
CA GLN A 78 -3.24 -1.37 -8.17
C GLN A 78 -4.64 -0.92 -7.74
N ILE A 79 -5.58 -1.86 -7.60
CA ILE A 79 -6.92 -1.58 -7.06
C ILE A 79 -6.82 -1.05 -5.63
N ALA A 80 -6.01 -1.68 -4.77
CA ALA A 80 -5.83 -1.25 -3.39
C ALA A 80 -5.25 0.17 -3.32
N GLU A 81 -4.22 0.47 -4.11
CA GLU A 81 -3.63 1.81 -4.20
C GLU A 81 -4.68 2.86 -4.62
N HIS A 82 -5.42 2.58 -5.69
CA HIS A 82 -6.47 3.47 -6.16
C HIS A 82 -7.50 3.75 -5.05
N LEU A 83 -8.02 2.69 -4.41
CA LEU A 83 -9.02 2.82 -3.35
C LEU A 83 -8.47 3.59 -2.15
N SER A 84 -7.22 3.34 -1.72
CA SER A 84 -6.59 4.07 -0.61
C SER A 84 -6.54 5.58 -0.87
N LYS A 85 -6.14 6.00 -2.08
CA LYS A 85 -6.10 7.42 -2.46
C LYS A 85 -7.50 8.03 -2.51
N ARG A 86 -8.50 7.31 -3.03
CA ARG A 86 -9.90 7.77 -3.04
C ARG A 86 -10.49 7.87 -1.63
N MET A 87 -10.20 6.93 -0.75
CA MET A 87 -10.63 6.97 0.64
C MET A 87 -10.06 8.19 1.37
N TYR A 88 -8.81 8.55 1.10
CA TYR A 88 -8.21 9.80 1.59
C TYR A 88 -8.99 11.03 1.10
N ASP A 89 -9.24 11.12 -0.22
CA ASP A 89 -10.01 12.24 -0.82
C ASP A 89 -11.39 12.39 -0.15
N TYR A 90 -12.13 11.28 0.02
CA TYR A 90 -13.44 11.31 0.65
C TYR A 90 -13.36 11.68 2.14
N GLY A 91 -12.39 11.12 2.88
CA GLY A 91 -12.18 11.45 4.29
C GLY A 91 -11.89 12.94 4.50
N ALA A 92 -11.03 13.53 3.66
CA ALA A 92 -10.72 14.95 3.69
C ALA A 92 -11.98 15.80 3.43
N ALA A 93 -12.77 15.44 2.41
CA ALA A 93 -14.02 16.12 2.08
C ALA A 93 -15.03 16.07 3.23
N PHE A 94 -15.28 14.90 3.83
CA PHE A 94 -16.19 14.76 4.97
C PHE A 94 -15.67 15.49 6.21
N SER A 95 -14.37 15.53 6.47
CA SER A 95 -13.82 16.29 7.60
C SER A 95 -14.08 17.80 7.49
N ASN A 96 -14.08 18.34 6.26
CA ASN A 96 -14.39 19.75 6.01
C ASN A 96 -15.88 20.04 6.10
N VAL A 97 -16.73 19.06 5.78
CA VAL A 97 -18.19 19.15 5.96
C VAL A 97 -18.55 19.14 7.45
N LEU A 98 -17.87 18.31 8.27
CA LEU A 98 -18.11 18.19 9.72
C LEU A 98 -17.57 19.36 10.57
N LYS A 99 -16.81 20.28 9.95
CA LYS A 99 -16.31 21.51 10.60
C LYS A 99 -17.24 22.72 10.41
N LYS A 100 -18.39 22.55 9.77
CA LYS A 100 -19.48 23.53 9.67
C LYS A 100 -20.57 23.21 10.67
#